data_AF-A0A7W6C995-F1
#
_entry.id   AF-A0A7W6C995-F1
#
_cell.length_a   1.000
_cell.length_b   1.000
_cell.length_c   1.000
_cell.angle_alpha   90.00
_cell.angle_beta   90.00
_cell.angle_gamma   90.00
#
_symmetry.space_group_name_H-M   'P 1'
#
loop_
_entity.id
_entity.type
_entity.pdbx_description
1 polymer ?
#
loop_
_entity_poly.entity_id
_entity_poly.type
_entity_poly.pdbx_seq_one_letter_code
_entity_poly.pdbx_strand_id
1 'polypeptide(L)'
;MTAPFKAAAVQFEPHFGEKKRNIDVLLALVENAAKAGAKLITTPEMGTTGYCWYDRAEVSGFVETVPGPSTDRFAELARRYDCYIVIGLPEVDPQTDLYYNSAALIGPEGVVGVHRKTHPYISEPKWAASGDLGHRVFETRIGRIAMLICMDIHFIETARLVALGGADVICHISNWLAERTPAPYWISRAYENGCYLMESNRWGLERGVQFSGGSCIIGPEAEMMDVVDDGDGIAYGVIEPARSRKRQVAGEPVMRQRRPELYMDLMTNTFAWNPGQFFRLYGHRPIADGRVGRVAVGEFTPTSDITANLISMTDLAEDAKAQGAELIVFPAFALTGLTAPGETATSSSHPAIHAIATLSERLDICIIAGFAEASDGERFCSAIIARPKMPITTYRQIHLTEDEKTWATPGDEFCVFDLPLGRVGVLIGHDGVFPEAGRVLALRGCDLICCPSSISDGFHFGHPGSSVRQPDPIPSGADPVHWHHYRVRAGENNCYFAFSNTKTAGNKSAGLSGIFGPDTFAFPRKEAIVLDGELAVADIDLSSTSPTYPTNVTRRKDLVLMRQPHHYLPLVMTGRKPDHQ
;
A
#
# COMPACT_ATOMS: atom_id res chain seq x y z
N MET A 1 20.75 22.31 -9.09
CA MET A 1 19.59 21.57 -8.55
C MET A 1 18.40 21.82 -9.47
N THR A 2 17.55 20.83 -9.69
CA THR A 2 16.35 20.96 -10.52
C THR A 2 15.36 21.91 -9.85
N ALA A 3 14.87 22.92 -10.58
CA ALA A 3 13.95 23.92 -10.03
C ALA A 3 12.54 23.35 -9.82
N PRO A 4 11.75 23.88 -8.86
CA PRO A 4 10.33 23.59 -8.77
C PRO A 4 9.60 23.90 -10.07
N PHE A 5 8.58 23.11 -10.39
CA PHE A 5 7.78 23.32 -11.60
C PHE A 5 6.30 23.02 -11.35
N LYS A 6 5.43 23.69 -12.12
CA LYS A 6 3.99 23.41 -12.10
C LYS A 6 3.69 22.14 -12.87
N ALA A 7 2.85 21.28 -12.32
CA ALA A 7 2.40 20.05 -12.91
C ALA A 7 0.87 20.04 -13.03
N ALA A 8 0.35 19.21 -13.93
CA ALA A 8 -1.08 19.11 -14.21
C ALA A 8 -1.51 17.65 -14.41
N ALA A 9 -2.58 17.25 -13.74
CA ALA A 9 -3.22 15.95 -13.94
C ALA A 9 -4.61 16.15 -14.55
N VAL A 10 -4.83 15.58 -15.73
CA VAL A 10 -6.05 15.77 -16.51
C VAL A 10 -7.06 14.68 -16.17
N GLN A 11 -8.26 15.09 -15.77
CA GLN A 11 -9.44 14.26 -15.72
C GLN A 11 -10.24 14.44 -17.01
N PHE A 12 -10.66 13.33 -17.61
CA PHE A 12 -11.41 13.33 -18.87
C PHE A 12 -12.32 12.10 -18.95
N GLU A 13 -13.45 12.18 -19.63
CA GLU A 13 -14.29 11.04 -20.03
C GLU A 13 -14.02 10.62 -21.50
N PRO A 14 -13.21 9.56 -21.73
CA PRO A 14 -13.08 8.95 -23.04
C PRO A 14 -14.40 8.41 -23.55
N HIS A 15 -14.73 8.71 -24.80
CA HIS A 15 -15.81 8.03 -25.51
C HIS A 15 -15.27 6.77 -26.17
N PHE A 16 -15.82 5.61 -25.79
CA PHE A 16 -15.36 4.32 -26.27
C PHE A 16 -15.34 4.24 -27.81
N GLY A 17 -14.17 3.93 -28.38
CA GLY A 17 -13.97 3.79 -29.82
C GLY A 17 -13.94 5.11 -30.61
N GLU A 18 -14.24 6.27 -30.01
CA GLU A 18 -14.21 7.57 -30.69
C GLU A 18 -12.80 8.21 -30.67
N LYS A 19 -11.81 7.46 -31.16
CA LYS A 19 -10.39 7.80 -31.01
C LYS A 19 -10.01 9.23 -31.45
N LYS A 20 -10.50 9.66 -32.62
CA LYS A 20 -10.25 11.01 -33.12
C LYS A 20 -10.77 12.09 -32.16
N ARG A 21 -12.02 11.94 -31.70
CA ARG A 21 -12.65 12.88 -30.74
C ARG A 21 -11.82 12.92 -29.44
N ASN A 22 -11.50 11.76 -28.89
CA ASN A 22 -10.79 11.66 -27.62
C ASN A 22 -9.42 12.35 -27.70
N ILE A 23 -8.65 12.10 -28.77
CA ILE A 23 -7.36 12.77 -28.98
C ILE A 23 -7.55 14.28 -29.13
N ASP A 24 -8.55 14.73 -29.91
CA ASP A 24 -8.79 16.17 -30.11
C ASP A 24 -9.15 16.88 -28.78
N VAL A 25 -9.94 16.25 -27.92
CA VAL A 25 -10.27 16.79 -26.57
C VAL A 25 -9.06 16.77 -25.66
N LEU A 26 -8.31 15.66 -25.60
CA LEU A 26 -7.09 15.57 -24.78
C LEU A 26 -6.05 16.61 -25.20
N LEU A 27 -5.85 16.83 -26.49
CA LEU A 27 -4.93 17.88 -26.98
C LEU A 27 -5.37 19.27 -26.51
N ALA A 28 -6.67 19.56 -26.48
CA ALA A 28 -7.18 20.84 -25.97
C ALA A 28 -6.95 20.99 -24.46
N LEU A 29 -7.21 19.94 -23.67
CA LEU A 29 -6.98 19.95 -22.21
C LEU A 29 -5.49 20.08 -21.88
N VAL A 30 -4.63 19.33 -22.58
CA VAL A 30 -3.17 19.43 -22.45
C VAL A 30 -2.66 20.80 -22.87
N GLU A 31 -3.16 21.37 -23.97
CA GLU A 31 -2.77 22.73 -24.38
C GLU A 31 -3.21 23.78 -23.34
N ASN A 32 -4.39 23.62 -22.73
CA ASN A 32 -4.84 24.51 -21.65
C ASN A 32 -3.92 24.42 -20.42
N ALA A 33 -3.54 23.21 -20.00
CA ALA A 33 -2.58 23.01 -18.92
C ALA A 33 -1.21 23.65 -19.22
N ALA A 34 -0.73 23.47 -20.45
CA ALA A 34 0.54 24.02 -20.90
C ALA A 34 0.53 25.55 -20.94
N LYS A 35 -0.55 26.17 -21.45
CA LYS A 35 -0.78 27.62 -21.41
C LYS A 35 -0.86 28.15 -19.97
N ALA A 36 -1.38 27.35 -19.04
CA ALA A 36 -1.40 27.65 -17.61
C ALA A 36 -0.03 27.46 -16.92
N GLY A 37 1.03 27.15 -17.68
CA GLY A 37 2.41 27.06 -17.22
C GLY A 37 2.85 25.67 -16.73
N ALA A 38 2.05 24.63 -16.92
CA ALA A 38 2.43 23.28 -16.54
C ALA A 38 3.62 22.77 -17.38
N LYS A 39 4.60 22.16 -16.71
CA LYS A 39 5.80 21.56 -17.31
C LYS A 39 5.77 20.04 -17.35
N LEU A 40 4.91 19.42 -16.56
CA LEU A 40 4.57 18.00 -16.63
C LEU A 40 3.05 17.87 -16.64
N ILE A 41 2.52 17.19 -17.64
CA ILE A 41 1.08 17.02 -17.85
C ILE A 41 0.80 15.53 -18.01
N THR A 42 -0.15 15.00 -17.27
CA THR A 42 -0.58 13.59 -17.37
C THR A 42 -2.01 13.53 -17.88
N THR A 43 -2.36 12.46 -18.58
CA THR A 43 -3.73 12.19 -19.09
C THR A 43 -4.13 10.76 -18.76
N PRO A 44 -5.43 10.42 -18.74
CA PRO A 44 -5.88 9.12 -18.27
C PRO A 44 -5.36 7.91 -19.07
N GLU A 45 -5.30 6.75 -18.39
CA GLU A 45 -5.02 5.46 -19.00
C GLU A 45 -6.01 5.19 -20.13
N MET A 46 -5.54 4.67 -21.27
CA MET A 46 -6.38 4.41 -22.44
C MET A 46 -7.24 5.61 -22.88
N GLY A 47 -6.86 6.83 -22.48
CA GLY A 47 -7.64 8.05 -22.72
C GLY A 47 -7.86 8.33 -24.20
N THR A 48 -7.00 7.80 -25.07
CA THR A 48 -7.13 7.89 -26.53
C THR A 48 -8.30 7.09 -27.09
N THR A 49 -8.80 6.05 -26.41
CA THR A 49 -9.70 5.06 -27.04
C THR A 49 -10.85 4.55 -26.16
N GLY A 50 -10.75 4.65 -24.83
CA GLY A 50 -11.63 3.93 -23.90
C GLY A 50 -11.04 2.57 -23.50
N TYR A 51 -11.62 1.89 -22.51
CA TYR A 51 -10.97 0.79 -21.78
C TYR A 51 -11.67 -0.57 -21.90
N CYS A 52 -13.00 -0.60 -21.95
CA CYS A 52 -13.83 -1.79 -21.82
C CYS A 52 -13.91 -2.63 -23.11
N TRP A 53 -12.76 -2.96 -23.68
CA TRP A 53 -12.61 -3.86 -24.83
C TRP A 53 -12.98 -5.30 -24.48
N TYR A 54 -13.63 -5.99 -25.41
CA TYR A 54 -14.08 -7.36 -25.26
C TYR A 54 -12.93 -8.35 -25.45
N ASP A 55 -12.14 -8.20 -26.52
CA ASP A 55 -11.02 -9.07 -26.87
C ASP A 55 -10.01 -8.36 -27.79
N ARG A 56 -8.98 -9.11 -28.20
CA ARG A 56 -7.95 -8.66 -29.14
C ARG A 56 -8.50 -8.20 -30.49
N ALA A 57 -9.55 -8.83 -31.01
CA ALA A 57 -10.10 -8.50 -32.33
C ALA A 57 -10.87 -7.18 -32.30
N GLU A 58 -11.54 -6.86 -31.19
CA GLU A 58 -12.25 -5.59 -31.04
C GLU A 58 -11.29 -4.39 -30.98
N VAL A 59 -10.16 -4.53 -30.27
CA VAL A 59 -9.19 -3.43 -30.08
C VAL A 59 -8.18 -3.29 -31.24
N SER A 60 -8.04 -4.28 -32.12
CA SER A 60 -6.98 -4.31 -33.14
C SER A 60 -7.00 -3.14 -34.13
N GLY A 61 -8.16 -2.50 -34.34
CA GLY A 61 -8.27 -1.28 -35.16
C GLY A 61 -7.79 0.00 -34.46
N PHE A 62 -7.46 -0.08 -33.18
CA PHE A 62 -7.19 1.07 -32.31
C PHE A 62 -5.75 1.12 -31.80
N VAL A 63 -5.01 0.01 -31.88
CA VAL A 63 -3.60 -0.05 -31.48
C VAL A 63 -2.71 0.84 -32.36
N GLU A 64 -1.65 1.40 -31.78
CA GLU A 64 -0.61 2.15 -32.51
C GLU A 64 0.78 1.73 -32.06
N THR A 65 1.78 1.89 -32.93
CA THR A 65 3.18 1.83 -32.49
C THR A 65 3.49 3.04 -31.60
N VAL A 66 4.52 2.92 -30.75
CA VAL A 66 5.10 4.05 -30.04
C VAL A 66 6.59 4.15 -30.38
N PRO A 67 7.06 5.24 -31.04
CA PRO A 67 6.28 6.38 -31.54
C PRO A 67 5.27 6.02 -32.65
N GLY A 68 4.24 6.84 -32.79
CA GLY A 68 3.16 6.69 -33.76
C GLY A 68 2.22 7.91 -33.82
N PRO A 69 1.12 7.82 -34.59
CA PRO A 69 0.26 8.97 -34.93
C PRO A 69 -0.23 9.78 -33.74
N SER A 70 -0.64 9.13 -32.64
CA SER A 70 -1.08 9.83 -31.43
C SER A 70 0.10 10.52 -30.76
N THR A 71 1.21 9.83 -30.52
CA THR A 71 2.38 10.43 -29.85
C THR A 71 2.98 11.58 -30.64
N ASP A 72 2.91 11.55 -31.98
CA ASP A 72 3.42 12.63 -32.83
C ASP A 72 2.63 13.93 -32.61
N ARG A 73 1.30 13.84 -32.51
CA ARG A 73 0.44 15.00 -32.22
C ARG A 73 0.73 15.60 -30.85
N PHE A 74 0.95 14.77 -29.82
CA PHE A 74 1.33 15.28 -28.50
C PHE A 74 2.78 15.79 -28.46
N ALA A 75 3.70 15.24 -29.25
CA ALA A 75 5.06 15.75 -29.38
C ALA A 75 5.11 17.17 -29.98
N GLU A 76 4.19 17.51 -30.90
CA GLU A 76 4.04 18.88 -31.39
C GLU A 76 3.69 19.86 -30.26
N LEU A 77 2.78 19.49 -29.35
CA LEU A 77 2.45 20.31 -28.18
C LEU A 77 3.60 20.37 -27.17
N ALA A 78 4.23 19.23 -26.87
CA ALA A 78 5.38 19.15 -25.96
C ALA A 78 6.50 20.10 -26.40
N ARG A 79 6.82 20.09 -27.71
CA ARG A 79 7.80 20.99 -28.32
C ARG A 79 7.35 22.45 -28.29
N ARG A 80 6.08 22.74 -28.62
CA ARG A 80 5.55 24.11 -28.68
C ARG A 80 5.60 24.81 -27.31
N TYR A 81 5.28 24.08 -26.24
CA TYR A 81 5.18 24.64 -24.88
C TYR A 81 6.38 24.30 -23.97
N ASP A 82 7.38 23.60 -24.50
CA ASP A 82 8.56 23.13 -23.76
C ASP A 82 8.15 22.45 -22.43
N CYS A 83 7.37 21.37 -22.57
CA CYS A 83 6.81 20.59 -21.47
C CYS A 83 6.90 19.07 -21.74
N TYR A 84 6.63 18.27 -20.71
CA TYR A 84 6.53 16.82 -20.79
C TYR A 84 5.06 16.39 -20.64
N ILE A 85 4.64 15.41 -21.43
CA ILE A 85 3.27 14.92 -21.50
C ILE A 85 3.27 13.40 -21.37
N VAL A 86 2.42 12.85 -20.50
CA VAL A 86 2.15 11.41 -20.40
C VAL A 86 0.78 11.11 -20.99
N ILE A 87 0.73 10.17 -21.94
CA ILE A 87 -0.51 9.68 -22.54
C ILE A 87 -0.68 8.18 -22.42
N GLY A 88 -1.91 7.72 -22.22
CA GLY A 88 -2.29 6.30 -22.22
C GLY A 88 -2.91 5.85 -23.56
N LEU A 89 -2.43 4.73 -24.12
CA LEU A 89 -2.92 4.18 -25.38
C LEU A 89 -2.74 2.66 -25.48
N PRO A 90 -3.54 1.97 -26.33
CA PRO A 90 -3.22 0.61 -26.76
C PRO A 90 -2.04 0.64 -27.73
N GLU A 91 -0.94 0.02 -27.33
CA GLU A 91 0.28 -0.12 -28.13
C GLU A 91 0.27 -1.43 -28.91
N VAL A 92 0.81 -1.44 -30.14
CA VAL A 92 1.25 -2.65 -30.84
C VAL A 92 2.77 -2.63 -31.03
N ASP A 93 3.41 -3.74 -30.67
CA ASP A 93 4.81 -3.97 -30.96
C ASP A 93 4.98 -4.46 -32.40
N PRO A 94 5.68 -3.71 -33.28
CA PRO A 94 5.79 -4.07 -34.69
C PRO A 94 6.66 -5.31 -34.94
N GLN A 95 7.46 -5.75 -33.96
CA GLN A 95 8.32 -6.93 -34.12
C GLN A 95 7.60 -8.23 -33.74
N THR A 96 6.74 -8.17 -32.73
CA THR A 96 6.06 -9.36 -32.16
C THR A 96 4.57 -9.41 -32.47
N ASP A 97 3.99 -8.31 -32.97
CA ASP A 97 2.54 -8.08 -33.07
C ASP A 97 1.82 -8.11 -31.70
N LEU A 98 2.53 -8.16 -30.57
CA LEU A 98 1.88 -8.14 -29.25
C LEU A 98 1.25 -6.77 -28.96
N TYR A 99 0.10 -6.79 -28.28
CA TYR A 99 -0.57 -5.56 -27.85
C TYR A 99 -0.32 -5.32 -26.37
N TYR A 100 -0.23 -4.06 -25.98
CA TYR A 100 0.01 -3.65 -24.60
C TYR A 100 -0.87 -2.46 -24.22
N ASN A 101 -1.25 -2.36 -22.95
CA ASN A 101 -1.72 -1.07 -22.41
C ASN A 101 -0.49 -0.27 -21.96
N SER A 102 -0.27 0.88 -22.59
CA SER A 102 0.98 1.61 -22.46
C SER A 102 0.78 3.07 -22.09
N ALA A 103 1.73 3.58 -21.31
CA ALA A 103 1.92 4.99 -21.02
C ALA A 103 3.18 5.47 -21.74
N ALA A 104 3.06 6.50 -22.57
CA ALA A 104 4.18 7.12 -23.25
C ALA A 104 4.52 8.47 -22.61
N LEU A 105 5.78 8.65 -22.19
CA LEU A 105 6.32 9.93 -21.77
C LEU A 105 6.90 10.64 -22.99
N ILE A 106 6.38 11.82 -23.30
CA ILE A 106 6.72 12.62 -24.46
C ILE A 106 7.32 13.94 -23.96
N GLY A 107 8.52 14.27 -24.42
CA GLY A 107 9.21 15.51 -24.12
C GLY A 107 9.31 16.43 -25.34
N PRO A 108 9.96 17.59 -25.20
CA PRO A 108 10.09 18.59 -26.27
C PRO A 108 10.88 18.10 -27.50
N GLU A 109 11.66 17.03 -27.34
CA GLU A 109 12.47 16.39 -28.39
C GLU A 109 11.81 15.13 -28.98
N GLY A 110 10.63 14.73 -28.49
CA GLY A 110 9.92 13.52 -28.90
C GLY A 110 9.67 12.56 -27.75
N VAL A 111 9.39 11.28 -28.07
CA VAL A 111 9.15 10.24 -27.05
C VAL A 111 10.41 10.00 -26.22
N VAL A 112 10.31 10.16 -24.91
CA VAL A 112 11.38 9.89 -23.93
C VAL A 112 11.40 8.41 -23.55
N GLY A 113 10.24 7.79 -23.42
CA GLY A 113 10.12 6.37 -23.12
C GLY A 113 8.69 5.91 -22.92
N VAL A 114 8.55 4.60 -22.73
CA VAL A 114 7.26 3.91 -22.61
C VAL A 114 7.29 3.01 -21.38
N HIS A 115 6.17 2.96 -20.66
CA HIS A 115 5.87 1.95 -19.67
C HIS A 115 4.69 1.11 -20.17
N ARG A 116 4.87 -0.21 -20.25
CA ARG A 116 3.82 -1.18 -20.54
C ARG A 116 3.28 -1.70 -19.22
N LYS A 117 1.96 -1.66 -19.01
CA LYS A 117 1.32 -2.03 -17.74
C LYS A 117 1.72 -3.44 -17.34
N THR A 118 2.23 -3.60 -16.12
CA THR A 118 2.74 -4.92 -15.68
C THR A 118 1.65 -5.83 -15.12
N HIS A 119 0.66 -5.25 -14.44
CA HIS A 119 -0.44 -5.99 -13.82
C HIS A 119 -1.76 -5.68 -14.55
N PRO A 120 -2.29 -6.58 -15.38
CA PRO A 120 -3.53 -6.33 -16.11
C PRO A 120 -4.76 -6.43 -15.18
N TYR A 121 -5.83 -5.73 -15.54
CA TYR A 121 -7.08 -5.74 -14.78
C TYR A 121 -8.29 -5.91 -15.70
N ILE A 122 -9.30 -6.67 -15.27
CA ILE A 122 -10.62 -6.91 -15.88
C ILE A 122 -10.63 -7.10 -17.42
N SER A 123 -10.52 -6.01 -18.18
CA SER A 123 -10.59 -5.94 -19.65
C SER A 123 -9.31 -6.44 -20.30
N GLU A 124 -8.16 -6.00 -19.78
CA GLU A 124 -6.86 -6.15 -20.42
C GLU A 124 -6.36 -7.58 -20.63
N PRO A 125 -6.58 -8.54 -19.71
CA PRO A 125 -6.09 -9.91 -19.89
C PRO A 125 -6.58 -10.60 -21.17
N LYS A 126 -7.61 -10.06 -21.85
CA LYS A 126 -8.21 -10.64 -23.07
C LYS A 126 -7.58 -10.12 -24.36
N TRP A 127 -6.79 -9.05 -24.29
CA TRP A 127 -6.27 -8.38 -25.49
C TRP A 127 -4.82 -7.91 -25.37
N ALA A 128 -4.34 -7.61 -24.17
CA ALA A 128 -2.98 -7.12 -23.90
C ALA A 128 -2.10 -8.18 -23.25
N ALA A 129 -0.81 -8.17 -23.60
CA ALA A 129 0.23 -8.85 -22.84
C ALA A 129 0.61 -8.04 -21.60
N SER A 130 1.14 -8.72 -20.58
CA SER A 130 1.81 -8.06 -19.45
C SER A 130 3.08 -7.34 -19.92
N GLY A 131 3.30 -6.15 -19.38
CA GLY A 131 4.45 -5.33 -19.74
C GLY A 131 5.79 -5.96 -19.42
N ASP A 132 6.76 -5.70 -20.30
CA ASP A 132 8.07 -6.37 -20.35
C ASP A 132 9.25 -5.39 -20.27
N LEU A 133 8.99 -4.09 -20.16
CA LEU A 133 10.02 -3.04 -20.14
C LEU A 133 10.57 -2.72 -18.73
N GLY A 134 10.04 -3.39 -17.70
CA GLY A 134 10.34 -3.12 -16.29
C GLY A 134 9.88 -1.75 -15.81
N HIS A 135 10.09 -1.46 -14.53
CA HIS A 135 9.65 -0.22 -13.88
C HIS A 135 10.75 0.84 -13.96
N ARG A 136 10.81 1.55 -15.09
CA ARG A 136 11.88 2.50 -15.41
C ARG A 136 11.65 3.89 -14.83
N VAL A 137 12.76 4.57 -14.55
CA VAL A 137 12.79 6.00 -14.20
C VAL A 137 13.49 6.76 -15.32
N PHE A 138 12.82 7.77 -15.87
CA PHE A 138 13.31 8.58 -16.97
C PHE A 138 13.91 9.88 -16.42
N GLU A 139 15.18 10.14 -16.72
CA GLU A 139 15.82 11.40 -16.39
C GLU A 139 15.44 12.46 -17.43
N THR A 140 14.97 13.62 -16.96
CA THR A 140 14.54 14.73 -17.81
C THR A 140 15.08 16.06 -17.31
N ARG A 141 14.91 17.13 -18.09
CA ARG A 141 15.30 18.49 -17.69
C ARG A 141 14.60 19.00 -16.42
N ILE A 142 13.41 18.47 -16.11
CA ILE A 142 12.57 18.89 -14.97
C ILE A 142 12.63 17.94 -13.78
N GLY A 143 13.32 16.80 -13.89
CA GLY A 143 13.45 15.82 -12.82
C GLY A 143 13.34 14.39 -13.31
N ARG A 144 13.25 13.46 -12.36
CA ARG A 144 13.12 12.03 -12.61
C ARG A 144 11.66 11.63 -12.58
N ILE A 145 11.17 11.14 -13.71
CA ILE A 145 9.76 10.79 -13.89
C ILE A 145 9.65 9.28 -14.03
N ALA A 146 8.74 8.68 -13.28
CA ALA A 146 8.32 7.30 -13.48
C ALA A 146 6.86 7.27 -13.93
N MET A 147 6.47 6.19 -14.61
CA MET A 147 5.08 5.96 -15.02
C MET A 147 4.61 4.64 -14.42
N LEU A 148 3.38 4.62 -13.91
CA LEU A 148 2.67 3.42 -13.47
C LEU A 148 1.24 3.51 -13.99
N ILE A 149 0.60 2.36 -14.26
CA ILE A 149 -0.74 2.34 -14.86
C ILE A 149 -1.71 1.59 -13.96
N CYS A 150 -2.76 2.28 -13.51
CA CYS A 150 -3.90 1.77 -12.76
C CYS A 150 -3.57 0.65 -11.75
N MET A 151 -3.76 -0.60 -12.15
CA MET A 151 -3.62 -1.76 -11.29
C MET A 151 -2.19 -1.96 -10.77
N ASP A 152 -1.16 -1.40 -11.43
CA ASP A 152 0.23 -1.42 -10.95
C ASP A 152 0.34 -0.89 -9.51
N ILE A 153 -0.47 0.09 -9.11
CA ILE A 153 -0.42 0.75 -7.80
C ILE A 153 -0.86 -0.18 -6.65
N HIS A 154 -1.64 -1.23 -6.92
CA HIS A 154 -2.05 -2.19 -5.88
C HIS A 154 -0.89 -3.05 -5.38
N PHE A 155 0.19 -3.14 -6.16
CA PHE A 155 1.38 -3.93 -5.85
C PHE A 155 2.45 -3.01 -5.25
N ILE A 156 2.91 -3.33 -4.04
CA ILE A 156 3.88 -2.51 -3.33
C ILE A 156 5.20 -2.38 -4.10
N GLU A 157 5.53 -3.43 -4.85
CA GLU A 157 6.79 -3.57 -5.55
C GLU A 157 6.96 -2.52 -6.65
N THR A 158 5.89 -2.20 -7.38
CA THR A 158 5.98 -1.33 -8.57
C THR A 158 6.39 0.10 -8.19
N ALA A 159 5.73 0.69 -7.19
CA ALA A 159 6.07 2.01 -6.68
C ALA A 159 7.40 2.00 -5.94
N ARG A 160 7.68 0.95 -5.16
CA ARG A 160 8.97 0.83 -4.47
C ARG A 160 10.15 0.74 -5.44
N LEU A 161 10.00 0.01 -6.55
CA LEU A 161 11.02 -0.11 -7.60
C LEU A 161 11.38 1.26 -8.19
N VAL A 162 10.38 2.05 -8.61
CA VAL A 162 10.65 3.37 -9.21
C VAL A 162 11.16 4.37 -8.19
N ALA A 163 10.73 4.27 -6.93
CA ALA A 163 11.22 5.13 -5.86
C ALA A 163 12.70 4.87 -5.54
N LEU A 164 13.12 3.60 -5.47
CA LEU A 164 14.51 3.17 -5.37
C LEU A 164 15.32 3.52 -6.62
N GLY A 165 14.69 3.50 -7.80
CA GLY A 165 15.24 4.04 -9.05
C GLY A 165 15.47 5.55 -9.02
N GLY A 166 14.95 6.25 -8.01
CA GLY A 166 15.18 7.67 -7.80
C GLY A 166 14.10 8.59 -8.35
N ALA A 167 12.89 8.09 -8.64
CA ALA A 167 11.78 8.90 -9.16
C ALA A 167 11.47 10.11 -8.25
N ASP A 168 11.40 11.30 -8.81
CA ASP A 168 10.94 12.50 -8.09
C ASP A 168 9.40 12.51 -8.05
N VAL A 169 8.79 12.10 -9.17
CA VAL A 169 7.34 12.00 -9.35
C VAL A 169 6.97 10.69 -10.04
N ILE A 170 5.91 10.06 -9.55
CA ILE A 170 5.23 8.94 -10.18
C ILE A 170 4.01 9.49 -10.92
N CYS A 171 4.03 9.44 -12.25
CA CYS A 171 2.87 9.70 -13.09
C CYS A 171 2.02 8.42 -13.12
N HIS A 172 0.93 8.42 -12.36
CA HIS A 172 -0.03 7.34 -12.37
C HIS A 172 -1.22 7.73 -13.24
N ILE A 173 -1.54 6.88 -14.21
CA ILE A 173 -2.67 7.09 -15.12
C ILE A 173 -3.63 5.92 -14.98
N SER A 174 -4.94 6.19 -14.91
CA SER A 174 -5.89 5.12 -14.59
C SER A 174 -7.29 5.24 -15.23
N ASN A 175 -7.95 4.07 -15.27
CA ASN A 175 -9.38 3.86 -15.38
C ASN A 175 -9.89 3.31 -14.03
N TRP A 176 -9.73 4.07 -12.94
CA TRP A 176 -10.06 3.63 -11.59
C TRP A 176 -11.57 3.59 -11.35
N LEU A 177 -12.01 2.59 -10.57
CA LEU A 177 -13.41 2.31 -10.28
C LEU A 177 -13.57 1.71 -8.87
N ALA A 178 -14.82 1.50 -8.47
CA ALA A 178 -15.21 0.80 -7.23
C ALA A 178 -14.78 1.44 -5.90
N GLU A 179 -14.41 2.73 -5.89
CA GLU A 179 -14.17 3.46 -4.66
C GLU A 179 -14.30 4.97 -4.89
N ARG A 180 -14.64 5.73 -3.84
CA ARG A 180 -14.46 7.19 -3.83
C ARG A 180 -12.97 7.54 -3.90
N THR A 181 -12.65 8.61 -4.61
CA THR A 181 -11.26 9.02 -4.93
C THR A 181 -11.02 10.46 -4.47
N PRO A 182 -9.78 10.84 -4.08
CA PRO A 182 -8.51 10.13 -4.31
C PRO A 182 -8.35 8.81 -3.55
N ALA A 183 -7.96 7.73 -4.22
CA ALA A 183 -7.96 6.40 -3.61
C ALA A 183 -6.90 6.25 -2.50
N PRO A 184 -7.19 5.52 -1.39
CA PRO A 184 -6.24 5.21 -0.32
C PRO A 184 -4.88 4.67 -0.79
N TYR A 185 -4.87 3.91 -1.90
CA TYR A 185 -3.64 3.36 -2.47
C TYR A 185 -2.73 4.42 -3.08
N TRP A 186 -3.29 5.42 -3.77
CA TRP A 186 -2.51 6.51 -4.35
C TRP A 186 -1.79 7.29 -3.25
N ILE A 187 -2.51 7.56 -2.16
CA ILE A 187 -2.01 8.27 -0.98
C ILE A 187 -0.89 7.49 -0.31
N SER A 188 -1.12 6.20 0.00
CA SER A 188 -0.11 5.33 0.61
C SER A 188 1.15 5.22 -0.26
N ARG A 189 1.01 5.19 -1.58
CA ARG A 189 2.14 5.02 -2.51
C ARG A 189 2.96 6.30 -2.66
N ALA A 190 2.35 7.48 -2.58
CA ALA A 190 3.07 8.75 -2.47
C ALA A 190 3.85 8.80 -1.14
N TYR A 191 3.15 8.56 -0.04
CA TYR A 191 3.65 8.61 1.33
C TYR A 191 4.83 7.66 1.58
N GLU A 192 4.65 6.35 1.42
CA GLU A 192 5.63 5.34 1.81
C GLU A 192 6.90 5.34 0.93
N ASN A 193 6.84 6.02 -0.20
CA ASN A 193 7.94 6.14 -1.16
C ASN A 193 8.63 7.51 -1.14
N GLY A 194 8.07 8.50 -0.42
CA GLY A 194 8.59 9.86 -0.41
C GLY A 194 8.67 10.45 -1.83
N CYS A 195 7.65 10.17 -2.65
CA CYS A 195 7.54 10.62 -4.04
C CYS A 195 6.27 11.46 -4.19
N TYR A 196 6.32 12.44 -5.09
CA TYR A 196 5.07 12.99 -5.60
C TYR A 196 4.32 11.92 -6.39
N LEU A 197 3.00 11.92 -6.33
CA LEU A 197 2.15 11.10 -7.19
C LEU A 197 1.17 12.03 -7.92
N MET A 198 1.20 11.98 -9.24
CA MET A 198 0.23 12.66 -10.10
C MET A 198 -0.73 11.63 -10.66
N GLU A 199 -2.01 11.74 -10.29
CA GLU A 199 -3.07 10.86 -10.75
C GLU A 199 -3.88 11.53 -11.85
N SER A 200 -3.83 10.97 -13.06
CA SER A 200 -4.84 11.24 -14.08
C SER A 200 -5.76 10.04 -14.23
N ASN A 201 -6.93 10.14 -13.62
CA ASN A 201 -7.99 9.15 -13.75
C ASN A 201 -9.06 9.64 -14.74
N ARG A 202 -9.74 8.72 -15.40
CA ARG A 202 -10.99 9.06 -16.08
C ARG A 202 -12.17 9.13 -15.11
N TRP A 203 -13.27 9.67 -15.61
CA TRP A 203 -14.58 9.52 -15.00
C TRP A 203 -15.60 9.04 -16.06
N GLY A 204 -16.85 8.89 -15.65
CA GLY A 204 -17.95 8.53 -16.54
C GLY A 204 -18.31 7.05 -16.58
N LEU A 205 -19.24 6.69 -17.46
CA LEU A 205 -19.81 5.34 -17.57
C LEU A 205 -19.48 4.74 -18.94
N GLU A 206 -18.78 3.62 -18.95
CA GLU A 206 -18.44 2.90 -20.18
C GLU A 206 -18.90 1.46 -20.10
N ARG A 207 -19.82 1.05 -20.99
CA ARG A 207 -20.29 -0.35 -21.08
C ARG A 207 -20.74 -0.94 -19.73
N GLY A 208 -21.35 -0.12 -18.87
CA GLY A 208 -21.83 -0.53 -17.54
C GLY A 208 -20.79 -0.44 -16.41
N VAL A 209 -19.55 -0.07 -16.72
CA VAL A 209 -18.49 0.19 -15.73
C VAL A 209 -18.48 1.67 -15.37
N GLN A 210 -18.72 1.98 -14.10
CA GLN A 210 -18.67 3.34 -13.55
C GLN A 210 -17.25 3.65 -13.06
N PHE A 211 -16.62 4.66 -13.64
CA PHE A 211 -15.30 5.14 -13.21
C PHE A 211 -15.40 6.28 -12.20
N SER A 212 -14.40 6.38 -11.32
CA SER A 212 -14.49 7.17 -10.09
C SER A 212 -14.10 8.65 -10.21
N GLY A 213 -13.38 9.08 -11.26
CA GLY A 213 -12.81 10.42 -11.26
C GLY A 213 -11.75 10.61 -10.17
N GLY A 214 -11.73 11.78 -9.51
CA GLY A 214 -10.78 12.09 -8.43
C GLY A 214 -9.34 12.28 -8.86
N SER A 215 -9.07 12.73 -10.09
CA SER A 215 -7.71 13.05 -10.55
C SER A 215 -7.07 14.08 -9.61
N CYS A 216 -5.82 13.87 -9.22
CA CYS A 216 -5.22 14.63 -8.13
C CYS A 216 -3.70 14.71 -8.22
N ILE A 217 -3.12 15.61 -7.41
CA ILE A 217 -1.68 15.66 -7.17
C ILE A 217 -1.44 15.51 -5.67
N ILE A 218 -0.65 14.50 -5.31
CA ILE A 218 -0.34 14.12 -3.93
C ILE A 218 1.15 14.35 -3.72
N GLY A 219 1.50 15.04 -2.63
CA GLY A 219 2.89 15.24 -2.25
C GLY A 219 3.47 14.08 -1.44
N PRO A 220 4.80 14.11 -1.21
CA PRO A 220 5.53 13.00 -0.61
C PRO A 220 5.19 12.75 0.87
N GLU A 221 4.54 13.69 1.55
CA GLU A 221 4.08 13.54 2.93
C GLU A 221 2.57 13.27 3.03
N ALA A 222 1.97 12.71 1.96
CA ALA A 222 0.54 12.41 1.80
C ALA A 222 -0.36 13.65 1.66
N GLU A 223 0.20 14.84 1.46
CA GLU A 223 -0.60 16.06 1.35
C GLU A 223 -1.31 16.14 -0.02
N MET A 224 -2.62 16.39 0.01
CA MET A 224 -3.41 16.66 -1.19
C MET A 224 -3.16 18.08 -1.66
N MET A 225 -2.63 18.25 -2.87
CA MET A 225 -2.36 19.57 -3.45
C MET A 225 -3.57 20.13 -4.19
N ASP A 226 -4.21 19.29 -5.01
CA ASP A 226 -5.41 19.63 -5.77
C ASP A 226 -6.11 18.34 -6.24
N VAL A 227 -7.43 18.40 -6.41
CA VAL A 227 -8.30 17.27 -6.78
C VAL A 227 -9.43 17.75 -7.69
N VAL A 228 -9.68 17.00 -8.76
CA VAL A 228 -10.89 17.11 -9.59
C VAL A 228 -11.80 15.93 -9.23
N ASP A 229 -12.90 16.18 -8.51
CA ASP A 229 -13.84 15.13 -8.09
C ASP A 229 -14.59 14.54 -9.30
N ASP A 230 -15.48 15.33 -9.91
CA ASP A 230 -16.26 14.97 -11.09
C ASP A 230 -15.93 15.83 -12.32
N GLY A 231 -16.49 15.45 -13.47
CA GLY A 231 -16.37 16.24 -14.69
C GLY A 231 -15.00 16.17 -15.35
N ASP A 232 -14.93 16.70 -16.58
CA ASP A 232 -13.65 16.96 -17.23
C ASP A 232 -12.97 18.16 -16.54
N GLY A 233 -11.68 18.02 -16.22
CA GLY A 233 -10.98 19.02 -15.41
C GLY A 233 -9.48 18.79 -15.34
N ILE A 234 -8.78 19.70 -14.65
CA ILE A 234 -7.32 19.65 -14.50
C ILE A 234 -6.97 20.01 -13.05
N ALA A 235 -6.35 19.08 -12.33
CA ALA A 235 -5.73 19.34 -11.03
C ALA A 235 -4.32 19.90 -11.23
N TYR A 236 -3.94 20.93 -10.48
CA TYR A 236 -2.63 21.57 -10.56
C TYR A 236 -1.85 21.51 -9.25
N GLY A 237 -0.53 21.37 -9.34
CA GLY A 237 0.35 21.32 -8.17
C GLY A 237 1.76 21.76 -8.52
N VAL A 238 2.54 22.12 -7.51
CA VAL A 238 3.97 22.43 -7.69
C VAL A 238 4.79 21.24 -7.21
N ILE A 239 5.55 20.66 -8.14
CA ILE A 239 6.50 19.59 -7.83
C ILE A 239 7.84 20.24 -7.51
N GLU A 240 8.36 19.91 -6.32
CA GLU A 240 9.70 20.30 -5.88
C GLU A 240 10.58 19.05 -5.82
N PRO A 241 11.35 18.72 -6.88
CA PRO A 241 12.18 17.52 -6.90
C PRO A 241 13.08 17.37 -5.67
N ALA A 242 13.62 18.49 -5.16
CA ALA A 242 14.44 18.50 -3.96
C ALA A 242 13.74 17.96 -2.70
N ARG A 243 12.42 18.11 -2.56
CA ARG A 243 11.65 17.57 -1.43
C ARG A 243 11.57 16.04 -1.50
N SER A 244 11.10 15.50 -2.62
CA SER A 244 11.02 14.04 -2.82
C SER A 244 12.37 13.33 -2.65
N ARG A 245 13.48 13.94 -3.11
CA ARG A 245 14.83 13.38 -3.00
C ARG A 245 15.33 13.24 -1.56
N LYS A 246 14.71 13.91 -0.59
CA LYS A 246 15.02 13.69 0.83
C LYS A 246 14.60 12.29 1.29
N ARG A 247 13.61 11.67 0.62
CA ARG A 247 13.08 10.33 0.94
C ARG A 247 12.72 10.17 2.41
N GLN A 248 12.09 11.22 2.96
CA GLN A 248 11.62 11.27 4.32
C GLN A 248 10.18 10.75 4.34
N VAL A 249 9.89 9.85 5.26
CA VAL A 249 8.53 9.34 5.51
C VAL A 249 8.32 9.42 7.01
N ALA A 250 7.36 10.24 7.45
CA ALA A 250 7.15 10.57 8.86
C ALA A 250 8.42 11.02 9.62
N GLY A 251 9.34 11.72 8.94
CA GLY A 251 10.62 12.18 9.52
C GLY A 251 11.74 11.13 9.52
N GLU A 252 11.49 9.94 8.99
CA GLU A 252 12.46 8.84 8.95
C GLU A 252 13.04 8.65 7.52
N PRO A 253 14.35 8.36 7.38
CA PRO A 253 14.98 8.05 6.10
C PRO A 253 14.70 6.61 5.66
N VAL A 254 13.42 6.23 5.53
CA VAL A 254 12.97 4.83 5.36
C VAL A 254 13.67 4.08 4.23
N MET A 255 13.97 4.75 3.11
CA MET A 255 14.69 4.12 1.98
C MET A 255 16.08 3.59 2.36
N ARG A 256 16.75 4.27 3.30
CA ARG A 256 18.07 3.88 3.82
C ARG A 256 17.98 2.87 4.95
N GLN A 257 16.83 2.80 5.61
CA GLN A 257 16.56 1.90 6.74
C GLN A 257 16.05 0.52 6.31
N ARG A 258 15.77 0.33 5.01
CA ARG A 258 15.43 -0.97 4.42
C ARG A 258 16.49 -2.02 4.76
N ARG A 259 16.06 -3.28 4.84
CA ARG A 259 16.88 -4.46 5.09
C ARG A 259 16.72 -5.49 3.94
N PRO A 260 17.25 -5.22 2.73
CA PRO A 260 17.00 -6.05 1.54
C PRO A 260 17.34 -7.52 1.72
N GLU A 261 18.34 -7.83 2.54
CA GLU A 261 18.74 -9.20 2.89
C GLU A 261 17.63 -9.99 3.60
N LEU A 262 16.67 -9.31 4.24
CA LEU A 262 15.51 -9.93 4.90
C LEU A 262 14.28 -10.02 3.98
N TYR A 263 14.38 -9.51 2.75
CA TYR A 263 13.25 -9.46 1.81
C TYR A 263 13.34 -10.49 0.69
N MET A 264 14.22 -11.48 0.78
CA MET A 264 14.45 -12.48 -0.27
C MET A 264 13.17 -13.22 -0.69
N ASP A 265 12.21 -13.39 0.22
CA ASP A 265 10.91 -14.00 -0.08
C ASP A 265 10.15 -13.25 -1.17
N LEU A 266 10.40 -11.95 -1.38
CA LEU A 266 9.80 -11.17 -2.46
C LEU A 266 10.07 -11.77 -3.85
N MET A 267 11.17 -12.52 -4.02
CA MET A 267 11.51 -13.21 -5.27
C MET A 267 10.76 -14.54 -5.46
N THR A 268 10.02 -14.99 -4.46
CA THR A 268 9.23 -16.23 -4.50
C THR A 268 7.75 -15.93 -4.81
N ASN A 269 7.03 -16.95 -5.26
CA ASN A 269 5.57 -16.91 -5.40
C ASN A 269 4.95 -18.18 -4.80
N THR A 270 4.83 -18.23 -3.48
CA THR A 270 4.28 -19.36 -2.71
C THR A 270 2.80 -19.60 -2.95
N PHE A 271 2.11 -18.68 -3.62
CA PHE A 271 0.67 -18.75 -3.93
C PHE A 271 0.39 -19.02 -5.42
N ALA A 272 1.42 -19.29 -6.23
CA ALA A 272 1.28 -19.65 -7.65
C ALA A 272 0.41 -20.91 -7.90
N TRP A 273 0.27 -21.76 -6.88
CA TRP A 273 -0.61 -22.92 -6.90
C TRP A 273 -1.45 -23.00 -5.62
N ASN A 274 -2.29 -24.03 -5.52
CA ASN A 274 -3.15 -24.26 -4.35
C ASN A 274 -2.37 -24.13 -3.03
N PRO A 275 -2.60 -23.07 -2.24
CA PRO A 275 -1.76 -22.81 -1.08
C PRO A 275 -2.00 -23.83 0.04
N GLY A 276 -3.22 -24.37 0.16
CA GLY A 276 -3.52 -25.43 1.13
C GLY A 276 -2.69 -26.70 0.89
N GLN A 277 -2.48 -27.07 -0.37
CA GLN A 277 -1.60 -28.18 -0.74
C GLN A 277 -0.13 -27.81 -0.63
N PHE A 278 0.26 -26.64 -1.15
CA PHE A 278 1.67 -26.19 -1.16
C PHE A 278 2.24 -26.15 0.26
N PHE A 279 1.57 -25.47 1.19
CA PHE A 279 2.05 -25.37 2.57
C PHE A 279 1.96 -26.70 3.33
N ARG A 280 1.06 -27.61 2.93
CA ARG A 280 1.00 -28.96 3.52
C ARG A 280 2.13 -29.87 3.04
N LEU A 281 2.48 -29.81 1.75
CA LEU A 281 3.50 -30.66 1.13
C LEU A 281 4.92 -30.13 1.34
N TYR A 282 5.09 -28.82 1.20
CA TYR A 282 6.40 -28.17 1.16
C TYR A 282 6.63 -27.16 2.29
N GLY A 283 5.56 -26.77 3.00
CA GLY A 283 5.71 -25.95 4.19
C GLY A 283 6.10 -26.81 5.38
N HIS A 284 7.23 -26.48 6.03
CA HIS A 284 7.60 -27.09 7.32
C HIS A 284 6.55 -26.87 8.42
N ARG A 285 5.62 -25.92 8.19
CA ARG A 285 4.46 -25.61 9.02
C ARG A 285 3.23 -25.47 8.12
N PRO A 286 2.41 -26.51 7.94
CA PRO A 286 1.15 -26.43 7.20
C PRO A 286 0.26 -25.31 7.74
N ILE A 287 -0.50 -24.65 6.86
CA ILE A 287 -1.48 -23.67 7.34
C ILE A 287 -2.70 -24.43 7.85
N ALA A 288 -3.18 -24.08 9.05
CA ALA A 288 -4.36 -24.69 9.66
C ALA A 288 -5.61 -24.52 8.79
N ASP A 289 -6.58 -25.43 8.95
CA ASP A 289 -7.91 -25.30 8.37
C ASP A 289 -8.59 -24.10 9.05
N GLY A 290 -8.63 -22.96 8.35
CA GLY A 290 -9.04 -21.69 8.94
C GLY A 290 -10.51 -21.68 9.37
N ARG A 291 -10.86 -20.75 10.24
CA ARG A 291 -12.22 -20.59 10.81
C ARG A 291 -12.59 -19.13 11.00
N VAL A 292 -13.83 -18.89 11.39
CA VAL A 292 -14.24 -17.58 11.91
C VAL A 292 -13.77 -17.45 13.35
N GLY A 293 -13.24 -16.28 13.70
CA GLY A 293 -12.81 -15.94 15.05
C GLY A 293 -12.94 -14.44 15.31
N ARG A 294 -12.67 -14.00 16.55
CA ARG A 294 -12.70 -12.58 16.91
C ARG A 294 -11.34 -12.09 17.37
N VAL A 295 -10.98 -10.90 16.90
CA VAL A 295 -9.75 -10.21 17.26
C VAL A 295 -10.11 -8.87 17.90
N ALA A 296 -9.30 -8.43 18.85
CA ALA A 296 -9.39 -7.15 19.50
C ALA A 296 -8.09 -6.35 19.34
N VAL A 297 -8.21 -5.02 19.32
CA VAL A 297 -7.10 -4.09 19.47
C VAL A 297 -7.40 -3.13 20.61
N GLY A 298 -6.49 -3.04 21.56
CA GLY A 298 -6.55 -2.06 22.65
C GLY A 298 -5.85 -0.77 22.27
N GLU A 299 -6.32 0.35 22.81
CA GLU A 299 -5.76 1.69 22.58
C GLU A 299 -5.70 2.43 23.90
N PHE A 300 -4.49 2.70 24.41
CA PHE A 300 -4.31 3.50 25.63
C PHE A 300 -2.94 4.19 25.64
N THR A 301 -2.72 5.07 26.61
CA THR A 301 -1.43 5.72 26.84
C THR A 301 -0.64 4.97 27.91
N PRO A 302 0.41 4.19 27.57
CA PRO A 302 1.21 3.54 28.59
C PRO A 302 2.10 4.55 29.31
N THR A 303 2.27 4.36 30.62
CA THR A 303 3.10 5.19 31.50
C THR A 303 4.39 4.44 31.88
N SER A 304 5.30 5.06 32.63
CA SER A 304 6.45 4.34 33.19
C SER A 304 6.09 3.40 34.36
N ASP A 305 4.83 3.41 34.84
CA ASP A 305 4.35 2.50 35.86
C ASP A 305 3.82 1.20 35.24
N ILE A 306 4.66 0.16 35.26
CA ILE A 306 4.34 -1.18 34.77
C ILE A 306 3.07 -1.73 35.43
N THR A 307 2.82 -1.44 36.70
CA THR A 307 1.64 -1.96 37.42
C THR A 307 0.37 -1.30 36.89
N ALA A 308 0.37 0.02 36.72
CA ALA A 308 -0.75 0.75 36.14
C ALA A 308 -1.04 0.30 34.69
N ASN A 309 0.02 0.07 33.91
CA ASN A 309 -0.10 -0.45 32.56
C ASN A 309 -0.72 -1.87 32.54
N LEU A 310 -0.27 -2.76 33.43
CA LEU A 310 -0.83 -4.10 33.55
C LEU A 310 -2.31 -4.10 33.94
N ILE A 311 -2.74 -3.16 34.80
CA ILE A 311 -4.16 -3.00 35.14
C ILE A 311 -4.94 -2.63 33.89
N SER A 312 -4.49 -1.61 33.15
CA SER A 312 -5.16 -1.17 31.91
C SER A 312 -5.25 -2.29 30.86
N MET A 313 -4.15 -3.05 30.69
CA MET A 313 -4.14 -4.22 29.81
C MET A 313 -5.06 -5.34 30.30
N THR A 314 -5.17 -5.54 31.62
CA THR A 314 -6.07 -6.55 32.20
C THR A 314 -7.52 -6.20 31.93
N ASP A 315 -7.92 -4.96 32.20
CA ASP A 315 -9.28 -4.48 32.01
C ASP A 315 -9.69 -4.62 30.53
N LEU A 316 -8.85 -4.15 29.60
CA LEU A 316 -9.10 -4.27 28.16
C LEU A 316 -9.13 -5.72 27.66
N ALA A 317 -8.29 -6.62 28.22
CA ALA A 317 -8.29 -8.03 27.86
C ALA A 317 -9.55 -8.76 28.39
N GLU A 318 -10.02 -8.40 29.58
CA GLU A 318 -11.27 -8.90 30.15
C GLU A 318 -12.47 -8.46 29.32
N ASP A 319 -12.51 -7.18 28.93
CA ASP A 319 -13.55 -6.63 28.04
C ASP A 319 -13.53 -7.28 26.66
N ALA A 320 -12.34 -7.45 26.07
CA ALA A 320 -12.19 -8.14 24.79
C ALA A 320 -12.68 -9.59 24.88
N LYS A 321 -12.32 -10.32 25.95
CA LYS A 321 -12.78 -11.69 26.16
C LYS A 321 -14.29 -11.75 26.39
N ALA A 322 -14.87 -10.81 27.11
CA ALA A 322 -16.32 -10.69 27.30
C ALA A 322 -17.05 -10.48 25.96
N GLN A 323 -16.41 -9.80 25.00
CA GLN A 323 -16.89 -9.65 23.62
C GLN A 323 -16.54 -10.84 22.71
N GLY A 324 -15.94 -11.90 23.25
CA GLY A 324 -15.63 -13.14 22.55
C GLY A 324 -14.31 -13.13 21.76
N ALA A 325 -13.45 -12.13 21.96
CA ALA A 325 -12.14 -12.08 21.32
C ALA A 325 -11.25 -13.25 21.78
N GLU A 326 -10.49 -13.78 20.82
CA GLU A 326 -9.54 -14.88 21.01
C GLU A 326 -8.09 -14.40 20.96
N LEU A 327 -7.89 -13.16 20.49
CA LEU A 327 -6.62 -12.45 20.42
C LEU A 327 -6.88 -10.98 20.71
N ILE A 328 -6.04 -10.38 21.56
CA ILE A 328 -5.93 -8.93 21.72
C ILE A 328 -4.51 -8.46 21.42
N VAL A 329 -4.40 -7.37 20.65
CA VAL A 329 -3.14 -6.67 20.37
C VAL A 329 -3.13 -5.36 21.16
N PHE A 330 -2.04 -5.09 21.86
CA PHE A 330 -1.80 -3.85 22.60
C PHE A 330 -0.74 -2.98 21.93
N PRO A 331 -0.65 -1.68 22.29
CA PRO A 331 0.29 -0.76 21.65
C PRO A 331 1.76 -1.14 21.84
N ALA A 332 2.63 -0.50 21.06
CA ALA A 332 4.07 -0.57 21.30
C ALA A 332 4.38 -0.02 22.69
N PHE A 333 5.32 -0.66 23.38
CA PHE A 333 5.68 -0.33 24.76
C PHE A 333 4.52 -0.29 25.77
N ALA A 334 3.40 -0.97 25.47
CA ALA A 334 2.24 -1.07 26.36
C ALA A 334 2.62 -1.45 27.79
N LEU A 335 3.64 -2.29 27.99
CA LEU A 335 4.07 -2.73 29.31
C LEU A 335 4.99 -1.72 30.03
N THR A 336 6.01 -1.22 29.35
CA THR A 336 7.12 -0.46 29.96
C THR A 336 6.97 1.06 29.84
N GLY A 337 6.05 1.54 28.99
CA GLY A 337 5.88 2.95 28.73
C GLY A 337 6.77 3.50 27.61
N LEU A 338 6.39 4.68 27.12
CA LEU A 338 7.09 5.39 26.04
C LEU A 338 8.23 6.29 26.53
N THR A 339 8.30 6.59 27.83
CA THR A 339 9.28 7.53 28.37
C THR A 339 10.60 6.82 28.67
N ALA A 340 11.67 7.24 27.97
CA ALA A 340 13.01 6.67 28.11
C ALA A 340 13.02 5.13 28.03
N PRO A 341 12.50 4.53 26.93
CA PRO A 341 12.27 3.08 26.84
C PRO A 341 13.54 2.27 27.12
N GLY A 342 14.71 2.76 26.70
CA GLY A 342 15.99 2.13 27.02
C GLY A 342 16.27 2.01 28.52
N GLU A 343 15.91 3.01 29.33
CA GLU A 343 16.09 2.98 30.79
C GLU A 343 15.07 2.07 31.49
N THR A 344 13.86 1.98 30.93
CA THR A 344 12.77 1.13 31.44
C THR A 344 12.82 -0.31 30.93
N ALA A 345 13.82 -0.65 30.10
CA ALA A 345 13.94 -1.96 29.48
C ALA A 345 14.03 -3.06 30.55
N THR A 346 13.24 -4.12 30.38
CA THR A 346 13.10 -5.19 31.37
C THR A 346 13.35 -6.56 30.78
N SER A 347 13.79 -7.50 31.61
CA SER A 347 14.10 -8.86 31.17
C SER A 347 12.82 -9.67 30.90
N SER A 348 12.91 -10.65 30.02
CA SER A 348 11.85 -11.65 29.79
C SER A 348 11.47 -12.45 31.05
N SER A 349 12.33 -12.46 32.07
CA SER A 349 12.07 -13.06 33.39
C SER A 349 11.35 -12.13 34.38
N HIS A 350 11.05 -10.89 33.99
CA HIS A 350 10.40 -9.93 34.87
C HIS A 350 8.97 -10.40 35.26
N PRO A 351 8.54 -10.25 36.53
CA PRO A 351 7.22 -10.73 36.98
C PRO A 351 6.04 -10.22 36.16
N ALA A 352 6.15 -9.02 35.59
CA ALA A 352 5.12 -8.45 34.72
C ALA A 352 4.91 -9.24 33.42
N ILE A 353 5.97 -9.84 32.86
CA ILE A 353 5.89 -10.72 31.68
C ILE A 353 5.11 -11.99 32.03
N HIS A 354 5.39 -12.57 33.20
CA HIS A 354 4.66 -13.72 33.72
C HIS A 354 3.20 -13.40 34.04
N ALA A 355 2.91 -12.16 34.49
CA ALA A 355 1.54 -11.71 34.71
C ALA A 355 0.72 -11.70 33.41
N ILE A 356 1.32 -11.27 32.27
CA ILE A 356 0.67 -11.33 30.96
C ILE A 356 0.38 -12.77 30.53
N ALA A 357 1.32 -13.70 30.73
CA ALA A 357 1.08 -15.11 30.44
C ALA A 357 -0.01 -15.73 31.33
N THR A 358 0.00 -15.39 32.62
CA THR A 358 -1.04 -15.81 33.57
C THR A 358 -2.41 -15.26 33.17
N LEU A 359 -2.46 -14.01 32.71
CA LEU A 359 -3.67 -13.37 32.20
C LEU A 359 -4.18 -14.09 30.94
N SER A 360 -3.28 -14.37 29.98
CA SER A 360 -3.58 -15.12 28.76
C SER A 360 -4.16 -16.50 29.07
N GLU A 361 -3.59 -17.23 30.03
CA GLU A 361 -4.08 -18.54 30.46
C GLU A 361 -5.42 -18.44 31.20
N ARG A 362 -5.55 -17.49 32.14
CA ARG A 362 -6.78 -17.27 32.94
C ARG A 362 -7.99 -16.94 32.05
N LEU A 363 -7.79 -16.08 31.06
CA LEU A 363 -8.86 -15.63 30.16
C LEU A 363 -9.01 -16.51 28.92
N ASP A 364 -8.09 -17.46 28.70
CA ASP A 364 -8.02 -18.26 27.47
C ASP A 364 -8.07 -17.35 26.22
N ILE A 365 -7.17 -16.36 26.18
CA ILE A 365 -7.03 -15.38 25.09
C ILE A 365 -5.56 -15.22 24.74
N CYS A 366 -5.24 -15.11 23.46
CA CYS A 366 -3.88 -14.74 23.03
C CYS A 366 -3.66 -13.24 23.27
N ILE A 367 -2.50 -12.87 23.80
CA ILE A 367 -2.15 -11.48 24.07
C ILE A 367 -0.85 -11.15 23.35
N ILE A 368 -0.87 -10.08 22.54
CA ILE A 368 0.33 -9.49 21.95
C ILE A 368 0.54 -8.11 22.58
N ALA A 369 1.69 -7.90 23.22
CA ALA A 369 1.97 -6.66 23.95
C ALA A 369 3.40 -6.18 23.77
N GLY A 370 3.57 -4.90 23.41
CA GLY A 370 4.88 -4.28 23.24
C GLY A 370 5.57 -3.94 24.57
N PHE A 371 6.89 -4.04 24.60
CA PHE A 371 7.73 -3.66 25.74
C PHE A 371 9.18 -3.37 25.30
N ALA A 372 9.89 -2.58 26.09
CA ALA A 372 11.34 -2.48 25.96
C ALA A 372 11.99 -3.69 26.64
N GLU A 373 12.70 -4.51 25.88
CA GLU A 373 13.34 -5.73 26.35
C GLU A 373 14.81 -5.47 26.71
N ALA A 374 15.28 -6.04 27.80
CA ALA A 374 16.70 -6.20 28.12
C ALA A 374 17.08 -7.70 28.08
N SER A 375 17.97 -8.08 27.17
CA SER A 375 18.42 -9.47 26.99
C SER A 375 19.91 -9.50 26.68
N ASP A 376 20.67 -10.33 27.39
CA ASP A 376 22.09 -10.61 27.08
C ASP A 376 23.00 -9.38 26.99
N GLY A 377 22.69 -8.33 27.78
CA GLY A 377 23.43 -7.07 27.77
C GLY A 377 23.02 -6.09 26.67
N GLU A 378 22.08 -6.48 25.81
CA GLU A 378 21.48 -5.65 24.77
C GLU A 378 20.05 -5.24 25.14
N ARG A 379 19.50 -4.31 24.35
CA ARG A 379 18.13 -3.81 24.50
C ARG A 379 17.40 -3.87 23.17
N PHE A 380 16.09 -4.10 23.20
CA PHE A 380 15.28 -4.27 21.99
C PHE A 380 13.92 -3.60 22.15
N CYS A 381 13.33 -3.17 21.03
CA CYS A 381 11.89 -2.95 20.94
C CYS A 381 11.23 -4.30 20.66
N SER A 382 10.43 -4.81 21.59
CA SER A 382 9.95 -6.19 21.52
C SER A 382 8.45 -6.30 21.74
N ALA A 383 7.86 -7.37 21.24
CA ALA A 383 6.48 -7.76 21.49
C ALA A 383 6.44 -9.16 22.08
N ILE A 384 5.72 -9.29 23.19
CA ILE A 384 5.38 -10.55 23.82
C ILE A 384 4.26 -11.18 23.00
N ILE A 385 4.35 -12.48 22.74
CA ILE A 385 3.27 -13.30 22.20
C ILE A 385 2.92 -14.35 23.26
N ALA A 386 1.95 -14.02 24.11
CA ALA A 386 1.44 -14.90 25.14
C ALA A 386 0.25 -15.69 24.59
N ARG A 387 0.38 -17.03 24.62
CA ARG A 387 -0.63 -17.96 24.11
C ARG A 387 -1.06 -18.87 25.26
N PRO A 388 -2.37 -19.15 25.42
CA PRO A 388 -2.83 -20.03 26.49
C PRO A 388 -2.08 -21.36 26.49
N LYS A 389 -1.55 -21.78 27.64
CA LYS A 389 -0.86 -23.07 27.87
C LYS A 389 0.39 -23.30 27.02
N MET A 390 0.95 -22.26 26.42
CA MET A 390 2.15 -22.33 25.59
C MET A 390 3.26 -21.43 26.18
N PRO A 391 4.54 -21.75 25.94
CA PRO A 391 5.62 -20.86 26.32
C PRO A 391 5.48 -19.49 25.63
N ILE A 392 5.84 -18.46 26.39
CA ILE A 392 5.98 -17.10 25.86
C ILE A 392 7.02 -17.11 24.76
N THR A 393 6.71 -16.42 23.68
CA THR A 393 7.66 -16.11 22.61
C THR A 393 7.73 -14.60 22.43
N THR A 394 8.85 -14.13 21.90
CA THR A 394 9.10 -12.70 21.68
C THR A 394 9.42 -12.46 20.21
N TYR A 395 8.92 -11.35 19.67
CA TYR A 395 9.35 -10.79 18.40
C TYR A 395 10.10 -9.48 18.66
N ARG A 396 11.21 -9.24 17.96
CA ARG A 396 12.04 -8.03 18.07
C ARG A 396 11.89 -7.21 16.80
N GLN A 397 11.64 -5.91 16.95
CA GLN A 397 11.45 -4.97 15.84
C GLN A 397 12.70 -4.94 14.94
N ILE A 398 12.50 -5.04 13.63
CA ILE A 398 13.60 -5.14 12.66
C ILE A 398 14.05 -3.76 12.19
N HIS A 399 13.09 -2.89 11.87
CA HIS A 399 13.36 -1.54 11.40
C HIS A 399 13.23 -0.59 12.57
N LEU A 400 14.37 -0.10 13.05
CA LEU A 400 14.42 0.91 14.09
C LEU A 400 14.39 2.31 13.49
N THR A 401 13.67 3.22 14.14
CA THR A 401 13.76 4.67 13.89
C THR A 401 15.15 5.21 14.23
N GLU A 402 15.50 6.42 13.80
CA GLU A 402 16.78 7.02 14.19
C GLU A 402 16.91 7.16 15.71
N ASP A 403 15.82 7.48 16.40
CA ASP A 403 15.80 7.58 17.86
C ASP A 403 15.97 6.21 18.53
N GLU A 404 15.31 5.16 18.03
CA GLU A 404 15.42 3.80 18.58
C GLU A 404 16.83 3.22 18.43
N LYS A 405 17.52 3.50 17.32
CA LYS A 405 18.92 3.06 17.09
C LYS A 405 19.90 3.58 18.14
N THR A 406 19.56 4.63 18.88
CA THR A 406 20.43 5.17 19.93
C THR A 406 20.51 4.26 21.16
N TRP A 407 19.54 3.35 21.34
CA TRP A 407 19.46 2.52 22.53
C TRP A 407 19.06 1.06 22.29
N ALA A 408 18.48 0.71 21.14
CA ALA A 408 18.02 -0.64 20.81
C ALA A 408 18.85 -1.29 19.69
N THR A 409 19.01 -2.61 19.77
CA THR A 409 19.53 -3.48 18.73
C THR A 409 18.36 -3.95 17.85
N PRO A 410 18.50 -3.99 16.51
CA PRO A 410 17.44 -4.47 15.62
C PRO A 410 17.30 -5.99 15.70
N GLY A 411 16.07 -6.48 15.54
CA GLY A 411 15.81 -7.87 15.20
C GLY A 411 16.31 -8.24 13.80
N ASP A 412 16.31 -9.53 13.51
CA ASP A 412 16.89 -10.10 12.29
C ASP A 412 15.97 -11.11 11.58
N GLU A 413 14.77 -11.40 12.09
CA GLU A 413 13.87 -12.39 11.49
C GLU A 413 12.39 -11.98 11.56
N PHE A 414 11.70 -12.05 10.42
CA PHE A 414 10.23 -11.94 10.36
C PHE A 414 9.56 -13.23 10.84
N CYS A 415 8.83 -13.17 11.95
CA CYS A 415 8.25 -14.37 12.56
C CYS A 415 6.75 -14.54 12.25
N VAL A 416 6.35 -15.80 12.07
CA VAL A 416 4.94 -16.21 12.04
C VAL A 416 4.65 -17.24 13.15
N PHE A 417 3.48 -17.13 13.74
CA PHE A 417 3.02 -17.94 14.87
C PHE A 417 1.68 -18.57 14.51
N ASP A 418 1.54 -19.88 14.72
CA ASP A 418 0.25 -20.54 14.49
C ASP A 418 -0.59 -20.40 15.77
N LEU A 419 -1.77 -19.77 15.63
CA LEU A 419 -2.79 -19.67 16.66
C LEU A 419 -4.01 -20.51 16.27
N PRO A 420 -4.90 -20.86 17.21
CA PRO A 420 -6.15 -21.54 16.88
C PRO A 420 -7.02 -20.78 15.88
N LEU A 421 -6.88 -19.46 15.77
CA LEU A 421 -7.61 -18.64 14.79
C LEU A 421 -7.03 -18.77 13.37
N GLY A 422 -5.71 -18.93 13.25
CA GLY A 422 -4.97 -18.86 11.99
C GLY A 422 -3.50 -18.51 12.21
N ARG A 423 -2.74 -18.34 11.12
CA ARG A 423 -1.33 -17.95 11.21
C ARG A 423 -1.20 -16.44 11.37
N VAL A 424 -0.52 -16.02 12.42
CA VAL A 424 -0.29 -14.61 12.76
C VAL A 424 1.16 -14.21 12.50
N GLY A 425 1.36 -13.12 11.78
CA GLY A 425 2.64 -12.43 11.68
C GLY A 425 2.68 -11.25 12.64
N VAL A 426 3.85 -10.92 13.17
CA VAL A 426 4.01 -9.77 14.07
C VAL A 426 4.97 -8.77 13.44
N LEU A 427 4.58 -7.50 13.47
CA LEU A 427 5.40 -6.33 13.19
C LEU A 427 5.33 -5.41 14.42
N ILE A 428 6.25 -4.47 14.58
CA ILE A 428 6.16 -3.44 15.63
C ILE A 428 6.37 -2.06 15.02
N GLY A 429 5.45 -1.14 15.28
CA GLY A 429 5.56 0.28 14.96
C GLY A 429 6.13 0.53 13.57
N HIS A 430 7.38 0.99 13.55
CA HIS A 430 8.10 1.38 12.34
C HIS A 430 8.24 0.26 11.31
N ASP A 431 8.24 -1.02 11.71
CA ASP A 431 8.19 -2.16 10.77
C ASP A 431 7.01 -2.05 9.80
N GLY A 432 5.86 -1.55 10.28
CA GLY A 432 4.62 -1.41 9.50
C GLY A 432 4.70 -0.35 8.39
N VAL A 433 5.69 0.55 8.44
CA VAL A 433 5.94 1.56 7.41
C VAL A 433 6.58 0.92 6.16
N PHE A 434 7.27 -0.22 6.32
CA PHE A 434 7.93 -0.93 5.23
C PHE A 434 6.96 -1.91 4.57
N PRO A 435 6.47 -1.65 3.34
CA PRO A 435 5.54 -2.55 2.67
C PRO A 435 6.12 -3.94 2.42
N GLU A 436 7.44 -4.06 2.29
CA GLU A 436 8.14 -5.34 2.14
C GLU A 436 7.90 -6.27 3.33
N ALA A 437 7.82 -5.73 4.55
CA ALA A 437 7.63 -6.51 5.78
C ALA A 437 6.28 -7.27 5.77
N GLY A 438 5.20 -6.56 5.46
CA GLY A 438 3.88 -7.18 5.32
C GLY A 438 3.83 -8.22 4.21
N ARG A 439 4.51 -7.95 3.08
CA ARG A 439 4.58 -8.88 1.95
C ARG A 439 5.34 -10.16 2.28
N VAL A 440 6.48 -10.06 2.97
CA VAL A 440 7.25 -11.22 3.44
C VAL A 440 6.39 -12.10 4.34
N LEU A 441 5.69 -11.50 5.32
CA LEU A 441 4.78 -12.25 6.19
C LEU A 441 3.65 -12.95 5.39
N ALA A 442 3.03 -12.24 4.43
CA ALA A 442 1.99 -12.82 3.58
C ALA A 442 2.49 -14.04 2.80
N LEU A 443 3.69 -13.95 2.22
CA LEU A 443 4.33 -15.05 1.47
C LEU A 443 4.67 -16.26 2.35
N ARG A 444 4.86 -16.06 3.65
CA ARG A 444 5.03 -17.13 4.66
C ARG A 444 3.70 -17.76 5.12
N GLY A 445 2.59 -17.40 4.48
CA GLY A 445 1.26 -17.94 4.76
C GLY A 445 0.53 -17.21 5.89
N CYS A 446 0.95 -15.99 6.24
CA CYS A 446 0.28 -15.17 7.25
C CYS A 446 -1.17 -14.86 6.86
N ASP A 447 -2.10 -15.06 7.79
CA ASP A 447 -3.52 -14.72 7.66
C ASP A 447 -3.84 -13.35 8.27
N LEU A 448 -3.22 -13.04 9.40
CA LEU A 448 -3.41 -11.83 10.20
C LEU A 448 -2.06 -11.25 10.60
N ILE A 449 -1.83 -9.99 10.26
CA ILE A 449 -0.66 -9.25 10.73
C ILE A 449 -1.06 -8.42 11.96
N CYS A 450 -0.35 -8.61 13.07
CA CYS A 450 -0.53 -7.84 14.29
C CYS A 450 0.60 -6.82 14.42
N CYS A 451 0.26 -5.57 14.69
CA CYS A 451 1.20 -4.47 14.80
C CYS A 451 0.95 -3.64 16.07
N PRO A 452 1.58 -3.99 17.20
CA PRO A 452 1.79 -3.05 18.31
C PRO A 452 2.53 -1.81 17.81
N SER A 453 1.96 -0.64 18.01
CA SER A 453 2.45 0.62 17.44
C SER A 453 2.37 1.79 18.43
N SER A 454 3.13 2.83 18.14
CA SER A 454 3.11 4.14 18.82
C SER A 454 3.40 5.27 17.83
N ILE A 455 2.80 5.17 16.64
CA ILE A 455 3.01 6.10 15.54
C ILE A 455 2.19 7.36 15.74
N SER A 456 2.82 8.50 15.51
CA SER A 456 2.35 9.79 15.94
C SER A 456 1.34 10.44 14.99
N ASP A 457 1.64 10.47 13.69
CA ASP A 457 0.84 11.19 12.70
C ASP A 457 1.14 10.72 11.27
N GLY A 458 0.39 11.24 10.29
CA GLY A 458 0.70 11.11 8.87
C GLY A 458 0.31 9.77 8.25
N PHE A 459 -0.62 9.03 8.87
CA PHE A 459 -1.07 7.73 8.37
C PHE A 459 -2.58 7.66 8.11
N HIS A 460 -3.33 8.75 8.33
CA HIS A 460 -4.76 8.78 8.08
C HIS A 460 -5.27 10.19 7.73
N PHE A 461 -6.42 10.27 7.06
CA PHE A 461 -7.26 11.47 6.97
C PHE A 461 -8.67 11.13 6.49
N GLY A 462 -9.60 12.07 6.66
CA GLY A 462 -10.98 11.95 6.19
C GLY A 462 -11.21 12.52 4.78
N HIS A 463 -12.34 12.15 4.18
CA HIS A 463 -12.81 12.66 2.89
C HIS A 463 -14.24 13.20 3.03
N PRO A 464 -14.58 14.35 2.42
CA PRO A 464 -15.93 14.93 2.52
C PRO A 464 -17.02 14.18 1.72
N GLY A 465 -16.67 13.06 1.08
CA GLY A 465 -17.49 12.37 0.08
C GLY A 465 -17.20 12.85 -1.36
N SER A 466 -17.79 12.15 -2.33
CA SER A 466 -17.65 12.41 -3.77
C SER A 466 -19.03 12.57 -4.41
N SER A 467 -19.14 13.48 -5.38
CA SER A 467 -20.34 13.64 -6.20
C SER A 467 -20.48 12.54 -7.27
N VAL A 468 -19.38 11.85 -7.61
CA VAL A 468 -19.40 10.74 -8.55
C VAL A 468 -20.16 9.57 -7.94
N ARG A 469 -21.31 9.25 -8.54
CA ARG A 469 -22.16 8.15 -8.07
C ARG A 469 -21.45 6.82 -8.29
N GLN A 470 -21.39 6.01 -7.24
CA GLN A 470 -20.86 4.65 -7.29
C GLN A 470 -22.00 3.61 -7.29
N PRO A 471 -21.81 2.42 -7.88
CA PRO A 471 -22.78 1.35 -7.76
C PRO A 471 -22.85 0.84 -6.31
N ASP A 472 -24.04 0.49 -5.85
CA ASP A 472 -24.23 -0.14 -4.54
C ASP A 472 -23.43 -1.46 -4.46
N PRO A 473 -22.74 -1.77 -3.34
CA PRO A 473 -22.77 -1.11 -2.02
C PRO A 473 -21.63 -0.11 -1.76
N ILE A 474 -20.97 0.42 -2.80
CA ILE A 474 -19.81 1.31 -2.63
C ILE A 474 -20.26 2.68 -2.11
N PRO A 475 -19.73 3.16 -0.97
CA PRO A 475 -20.14 4.42 -0.38
C PRO A 475 -19.52 5.63 -1.11
N SER A 476 -20.33 6.65 -1.39
CA SER A 476 -19.88 7.95 -1.92
C SER A 476 -19.89 9.07 -0.86
N GLY A 477 -20.52 8.85 0.30
CA GLY A 477 -20.61 9.86 1.35
C GLY A 477 -19.29 10.16 2.05
N ALA A 478 -19.32 11.12 2.98
CA ALA A 478 -18.19 11.47 3.83
C ALA A 478 -17.67 10.25 4.62
N ASP A 479 -16.36 10.23 4.85
CA ASP A 479 -15.68 9.19 5.62
C ASP A 479 -14.59 9.85 6.47
N PRO A 480 -14.72 9.87 7.81
CA PRO A 480 -13.74 10.52 8.68
C PRO A 480 -12.37 9.81 8.68
N VAL A 481 -12.32 8.56 8.22
CA VAL A 481 -11.10 7.77 8.11
C VAL A 481 -11.01 7.17 6.71
N HIS A 482 -11.17 8.02 5.70
CA HIS A 482 -11.11 7.65 4.29
C HIS A 482 -9.81 6.92 3.94
N TRP A 483 -8.68 7.54 4.31
CA TRP A 483 -7.38 6.90 4.27
C TRP A 483 -6.97 6.48 5.67
N HIS A 484 -6.56 5.23 5.79
CA HIS A 484 -5.81 4.69 6.91
C HIS A 484 -4.72 3.80 6.31
N HIS A 485 -3.46 4.13 6.54
CA HIS A 485 -2.33 3.47 5.87
C HIS A 485 -2.34 1.95 6.11
N TYR A 486 -2.69 1.53 7.33
CA TYR A 486 -2.75 0.10 7.69
C TYR A 486 -3.95 -0.65 7.10
N ARG A 487 -4.99 0.05 6.64
CA ARG A 487 -6.05 -0.56 5.83
C ARG A 487 -5.49 -0.97 4.46
N VAL A 488 -4.65 -0.12 3.87
CA VAL A 488 -3.98 -0.44 2.60
C VAL A 488 -3.00 -1.60 2.79
N ARG A 489 -2.27 -1.65 3.92
CA ARG A 489 -1.39 -2.78 4.29
C ARG A 489 -2.14 -4.10 4.40
N ALA A 490 -3.38 -4.09 4.90
CA ALA A 490 -4.24 -5.27 4.95
C ALA A 490 -4.58 -5.77 3.53
N GLY A 491 -5.16 -4.88 2.73
CA GLY A 491 -5.64 -5.19 1.38
C GLY A 491 -4.54 -5.65 0.42
N GLU A 492 -3.42 -4.91 0.35
CA GLU A 492 -2.34 -5.23 -0.59
C GLU A 492 -1.67 -6.60 -0.34
N ASN A 493 -1.76 -7.09 0.90
CA ASN A 493 -1.22 -8.39 1.30
C ASN A 493 -2.30 -9.49 1.39
N ASN A 494 -3.57 -9.13 1.10
CA ASN A 494 -4.75 -9.94 1.41
C ASN A 494 -4.67 -10.57 2.81
N CYS A 495 -4.20 -9.83 3.81
CA CYS A 495 -4.18 -10.24 5.21
C CYS A 495 -5.19 -9.41 5.97
N TYR A 496 -5.76 -9.96 7.05
CA TYR A 496 -6.25 -9.07 8.09
C TYR A 496 -5.08 -8.30 8.71
N PHE A 497 -5.33 -7.09 9.19
CA PHE A 497 -4.31 -6.29 9.86
C PHE A 497 -4.86 -5.71 11.16
N ALA A 498 -4.32 -6.12 12.30
CA ALA A 498 -4.65 -5.60 13.63
C ALA A 498 -3.59 -4.59 14.05
N PHE A 499 -3.89 -3.31 13.87
CA PHE A 499 -3.05 -2.18 14.25
C PHE A 499 -3.51 -1.65 15.61
N SER A 500 -2.63 -1.69 16.62
CA SER A 500 -2.92 -1.18 17.96
C SER A 500 -1.94 -0.07 18.28
N ASN A 501 -2.44 1.14 18.47
CA ASN A 501 -1.64 2.35 18.60
C ASN A 501 -1.85 3.02 19.96
N THR A 502 -0.91 3.88 20.36
CA THR A 502 -1.07 4.67 21.58
C THR A 502 -2.01 5.85 21.34
N LYS A 503 -2.85 6.13 22.34
CA LYS A 503 -3.59 7.39 22.44
C LYS A 503 -2.64 8.41 23.06
N THR A 504 -2.46 9.61 22.53
CA THR A 504 -1.83 10.70 23.32
C THR A 504 -2.64 11.98 23.25
N ALA A 505 -2.76 12.66 24.38
CA ALA A 505 -3.42 13.96 24.45
C ALA A 505 -2.55 15.03 23.79
N GLY A 506 -3.13 15.80 22.86
CA GLY A 506 -2.44 16.90 22.19
C GLY A 506 -1.73 16.49 20.89
N ASN A 507 -2.52 16.29 19.83
CA ASN A 507 -2.17 16.38 18.40
C ASN A 507 -0.89 15.72 17.86
N LYS A 508 -0.22 14.82 18.58
CA LYS A 508 0.99 14.14 18.07
C LYS A 508 1.12 12.64 18.39
N SER A 509 0.05 11.96 18.82
CA SER A 509 -0.17 10.53 18.55
C SER A 509 -1.66 10.29 18.40
N ALA A 510 -2.12 10.26 17.15
CA ALA A 510 -3.52 9.95 16.84
C ALA A 510 -3.72 8.45 17.05
N GLY A 511 -4.68 8.07 17.89
CA GLY A 511 -5.02 6.67 18.17
C GLY A 511 -5.44 5.92 16.90
N LEU A 512 -6.74 5.76 16.68
CA LEU A 512 -7.30 5.07 15.51
C LEU A 512 -6.77 3.65 15.34
N SER A 513 -6.53 2.97 16.46
CA SER A 513 -6.31 1.53 16.48
C SER A 513 -7.45 0.84 15.74
N GLY A 514 -7.13 -0.16 14.92
CA GLY A 514 -8.14 -0.81 14.10
C GLY A 514 -7.76 -2.19 13.61
N ILE A 515 -8.80 -2.94 13.26
CA ILE A 515 -8.72 -4.24 12.61
C ILE A 515 -9.25 -4.08 11.21
N PHE A 516 -8.40 -4.27 10.22
CA PHE A 516 -8.71 -4.02 8.81
C PHE A 516 -8.80 -5.34 8.04
N GLY A 517 -9.81 -5.42 7.18
CA GLY A 517 -10.06 -6.59 6.34
C GLY A 517 -9.09 -6.75 5.18
N PRO A 518 -9.01 -7.97 4.61
CA PRO A 518 -8.06 -8.36 3.57
C PRO A 518 -8.47 -8.00 2.14
N ASP A 519 -9.72 -7.61 1.93
CA ASP A 519 -10.29 -7.42 0.59
C ASP A 519 -10.42 -5.94 0.25
N THR A 520 -9.60 -5.48 -0.69
CA THR A 520 -9.60 -4.10 -1.18
C THR A 520 -10.86 -3.75 -1.96
N PHE A 521 -11.53 -4.74 -2.57
CA PHE A 521 -12.63 -4.51 -3.50
C PHE A 521 -14.00 -4.74 -2.87
N ALA A 522 -14.06 -5.20 -1.62
CA ALA A 522 -15.31 -5.52 -0.94
C ALA A 522 -15.86 -4.33 -0.14
N PHE A 523 -17.13 -4.00 -0.40
CA PHE A 523 -17.92 -3.05 0.37
C PHE A 523 -19.20 -3.71 0.94
N PRO A 524 -19.67 -3.32 2.14
CA PRO A 524 -18.97 -2.47 3.11
C PRO A 524 -17.65 -3.11 3.57
N ARG A 525 -16.66 -2.28 3.88
CA ARG A 525 -15.36 -2.75 4.37
C ARG A 525 -15.57 -3.56 5.65
N LYS A 526 -14.90 -4.70 5.77
CA LYS A 526 -14.87 -5.49 7.00
C LYS A 526 -13.79 -4.94 7.93
N GLU A 527 -14.16 -4.00 8.79
CA GLU A 527 -13.21 -3.37 9.71
C GLU A 527 -13.87 -2.91 11.02
N ALA A 528 -13.05 -2.71 12.05
CA ALA A 528 -13.43 -2.03 13.28
C ALA A 528 -12.30 -1.05 13.67
N ILE A 529 -12.64 0.17 14.08
CA ILE A 529 -11.68 1.22 14.43
C ILE A 529 -12.11 1.81 15.78
N VAL A 530 -11.15 2.06 16.66
CA VAL A 530 -11.35 2.83 17.89
C VAL A 530 -11.55 4.30 17.49
N LEU A 531 -12.82 4.69 17.31
CA LEU A 531 -13.22 6.08 17.13
C LEU A 531 -13.58 6.72 18.48
N ASP A 532 -14.25 5.95 19.32
CA ASP A 532 -14.62 6.28 20.69
C ASP A 532 -14.17 5.15 21.63
N GLY A 533 -13.74 5.50 22.85
CA GLY A 533 -13.24 4.53 23.83
C GLY A 533 -11.78 4.13 23.63
N GLU A 534 -11.48 2.86 23.91
CA GLU A 534 -10.12 2.29 24.02
C GLU A 534 -10.03 0.85 23.45
N LEU A 535 -11.11 0.32 22.86
CA LEU A 535 -11.16 -1.08 22.40
C LEU A 535 -11.98 -1.19 21.11
N ALA A 536 -11.44 -1.87 20.12
CA ALA A 536 -12.19 -2.31 18.94
C ALA A 536 -12.11 -3.83 18.80
N VAL A 537 -13.24 -4.47 18.51
CA VAL A 537 -13.36 -5.92 18.32
C VAL A 537 -14.00 -6.19 16.96
N ALA A 538 -13.44 -7.12 16.18
CA ALA A 538 -13.97 -7.50 14.87
C ALA A 538 -13.98 -9.01 14.68
N ASP A 539 -15.01 -9.49 13.97
CA ASP A 539 -15.02 -10.83 13.40
C ASP A 539 -14.02 -10.88 12.23
N ILE A 540 -13.17 -11.90 12.21
CA ILE A 540 -12.32 -12.27 11.09
C ILE A 540 -12.76 -13.62 10.55
N ASP A 541 -12.76 -13.77 9.23
CA ASP A 541 -13.11 -15.00 8.56
C ASP A 541 -11.89 -15.53 7.81
N LEU A 542 -11.36 -16.66 8.27
CA LEU A 542 -10.25 -17.38 7.65
C LEU A 542 -10.70 -18.73 7.07
N SER A 543 -12.01 -19.00 7.10
CA SER A 543 -12.57 -20.28 6.66
C SER A 543 -12.47 -20.49 5.16
N SER A 544 -12.54 -21.75 4.73
CA SER A 544 -12.74 -22.10 3.31
C SER A 544 -13.95 -23.01 3.20
N THR A 545 -14.87 -22.67 2.31
CA THR A 545 -16.06 -23.50 2.06
C THR A 545 -15.78 -24.65 1.10
N SER A 546 -14.69 -24.57 0.33
CA SER A 546 -14.25 -25.65 -0.55
C SER A 546 -13.14 -26.48 0.09
N PRO A 547 -13.21 -27.82 0.00
CA PRO A 547 -12.17 -28.72 0.50
C PRO A 547 -10.96 -28.80 -0.44
N THR A 548 -11.07 -28.29 -1.69
CA THR A 548 -10.01 -28.38 -2.69
C THR A 548 -9.20 -27.09 -2.76
N TYR A 549 -9.81 -25.97 -3.13
CA TYR A 549 -9.16 -24.67 -3.24
C TYR A 549 -9.76 -23.67 -2.26
N PRO A 550 -8.94 -22.81 -1.61
CA PRO A 550 -9.50 -21.83 -0.69
C PRO A 550 -10.44 -20.84 -1.39
N THR A 551 -11.62 -20.62 -0.78
CA THR A 551 -12.61 -19.65 -1.29
C THR A 551 -12.43 -18.25 -0.73
N ASN A 552 -11.84 -18.14 0.45
CA ASN A 552 -11.62 -16.89 1.15
C ASN A 552 -10.37 -16.17 0.65
N VAL A 553 -10.47 -14.86 0.43
CA VAL A 553 -9.39 -14.02 -0.13
C VAL A 553 -8.11 -14.05 0.70
N THR A 554 -8.22 -14.16 2.04
CA THR A 554 -7.04 -14.26 2.91
C THR A 554 -6.27 -15.55 2.67
N ARG A 555 -6.97 -16.61 2.29
CA ARG A 555 -6.40 -17.93 2.06
C ARG A 555 -5.91 -18.10 0.63
N ARG A 556 -6.61 -17.47 -0.33
CA ARG A 556 -6.29 -17.51 -1.76
C ARG A 556 -5.17 -16.52 -2.14
N LYS A 557 -5.12 -15.37 -1.47
CA LYS A 557 -4.16 -14.28 -1.64
C LYS A 557 -4.03 -13.76 -3.08
N ASP A 558 -5.14 -13.36 -3.68
CA ASP A 558 -5.19 -12.98 -5.10
C ASP A 558 -4.14 -11.93 -5.51
N LEU A 559 -3.99 -10.85 -4.74
CA LEU A 559 -2.99 -9.80 -5.01
C LEU A 559 -1.54 -10.27 -4.72
N VAL A 560 -1.36 -11.32 -3.92
CA VAL A 560 -0.03 -11.94 -3.73
C VAL A 560 0.28 -12.92 -4.86
N LEU A 561 -0.73 -13.64 -5.34
CA LEU A 561 -0.62 -14.56 -6.47
C LEU A 561 -0.29 -13.81 -7.78
N MET A 562 -0.93 -12.67 -8.03
CA MET A 562 -0.80 -11.88 -9.27
C MET A 562 0.54 -11.13 -9.43
N ARG A 563 1.41 -11.18 -8.42
CA ARG A 563 2.74 -10.56 -8.45
C ARG A 563 3.58 -11.08 -9.62
N GLN A 564 4.55 -10.28 -10.02
CA GLN A 564 5.52 -10.58 -11.07
C GLN A 564 6.97 -10.55 -10.53
N PRO A 565 7.40 -11.57 -9.74
CA PRO A 565 8.71 -11.57 -9.07
C PRO A 565 9.93 -11.38 -9.96
N HIS A 566 9.84 -11.71 -11.26
CA HIS A 566 10.93 -11.56 -12.21
C HIS A 566 11.33 -10.08 -12.44
N HIS A 567 10.49 -9.11 -12.06
CA HIS A 567 10.85 -7.68 -12.06
C HIS A 567 11.49 -7.20 -10.75
N TYR A 568 11.45 -7.99 -9.67
CA TYR A 568 11.63 -7.49 -8.30
C TYR A 568 13.06 -7.60 -7.76
N LEU A 569 14.01 -8.08 -8.57
CA LEU A 569 15.40 -8.24 -8.15
C LEU A 569 16.00 -6.97 -7.49
N PRO A 570 15.75 -5.74 -7.98
CA PRO A 570 16.28 -4.54 -7.34
C PRO A 570 15.79 -4.30 -5.90
N LEU A 571 14.69 -4.92 -5.49
CA LEU A 571 14.15 -4.78 -4.13
C LEU A 571 14.97 -5.53 -3.08
N VAL A 572 15.67 -6.59 -3.47
CA VAL A 572 16.38 -7.50 -2.54
C VAL A 572 17.91 -7.39 -2.62
N MET A 573 18.43 -6.57 -3.54
CA MET A 573 19.87 -6.38 -3.69
C MET A 573 20.44 -5.43 -2.63
N THR A 574 21.44 -5.90 -1.88
CA THR A 574 22.27 -5.07 -0.99
C THR A 574 23.43 -4.46 -1.79
N GLY A 575 23.23 -3.27 -2.38
CA GLY A 575 24.34 -2.46 -2.92
C GLY A 575 25.09 -3.03 -4.15
N ARG A 576 24.46 -2.95 -5.33
CA ARG A 576 25.07 -2.65 -6.63
C ARG A 576 23.92 -2.47 -7.61
N LYS A 577 23.90 -1.37 -8.38
CA LYS A 577 23.05 -1.33 -9.57
C LYS A 577 23.53 -2.48 -10.47
N PRO A 578 22.65 -3.36 -10.98
CA PRO A 578 23.04 -4.16 -12.14
C PRO A 578 23.42 -3.16 -13.23
N ASP A 579 24.62 -3.31 -13.79
CA ASP A 579 24.99 -2.59 -15.00
C ASP A 579 23.92 -2.92 -16.04
N HIS A 580 23.18 -1.90 -16.50
CA HIS A 580 22.22 -2.06 -17.57
C HIS A 580 22.98 -2.55 -18.81
N GLN A 581 22.74 -3.80 -19.23
CA GLN A 581 22.99 -4.24 -20.60
C GLN A 581 21.82 -3.84 -21.49
#